data_AF-A0A0D0DKD5-F1
#
_entry.id   AF-A0A0D0DKD5-F1
#
_cell.length_a   1.000
_cell.length_b   1.000
_cell.length_c   1.000
_cell.angle_alpha   90.00
_cell.angle_beta   90.00
_cell.angle_gamma   90.00
#
_symmetry.space_group_name_H-M   'P 1'
#
loop_
_entity.id
_entity.type
_entity.pdbx_description
1 polymer ?
#
loop_
_entity_poly.entity_id
_entity_poly.type
_entity_poly.pdbx_seq_one_letter_code
_entity_poly.pdbx_strand_id
1 'polypeptide(L)'
;MCQAICAFHYHTIVVSPKQMMKPDGNFEGLLKSPLFVSKVVSIVIDEVHCLTEWGDFQPEYRELGHLCYILPSNVPLLVASAMLTKAALQ
;
A
#
# COMPACT_ATOMS: atom_id res chain seq x y z
N MET A 1 18.07 6.29 0.34
CA MET A 1 16.60 6.40 0.34
C MET A 1 15.97 5.72 1.56
N CYS A 2 16.08 4.40 1.73
CA CYS A 2 15.43 3.69 2.84
C CYS A 2 15.88 4.16 4.23
N GLN A 3 17.15 4.55 4.41
CA GLN A 3 17.61 5.17 5.66
C GLN A 3 16.86 6.47 6.02
N ALA A 4 16.56 7.32 5.03
CA ALA A 4 15.81 8.56 5.25
C ALA A 4 14.32 8.28 5.55
N ILE A 5 13.76 7.20 4.98
CA ILE A 5 12.41 6.72 5.32
C ILE A 5 12.39 6.20 6.76
N CYS A 6 13.36 5.38 7.17
CA CYS A 6 13.48 4.89 8.56
C CYS A 6 13.72 6.02 9.57
N ALA A 7 14.39 7.10 9.15
CA ALA A 7 14.60 8.29 9.96
C ALA A 7 13.39 9.24 9.99
N PHE A 8 12.28 8.86 9.33
CA PHE A 8 11.05 9.65 9.25
C PHE A 8 11.24 11.07 8.66
N HIS A 9 12.15 11.22 7.69
CA HIS A 9 12.37 12.50 7.00
C HIS A 9 11.28 12.86 5.97
N TYR A 10 10.32 11.97 5.74
CA TYR A 10 9.23 12.15 4.79
C TYR A 10 7.89 11.99 5.51
N HIS A 11 6.93 12.85 5.16
CA HIS A 11 5.54 12.74 5.61
C HIS A 11 4.71 11.84 4.69
N THR A 12 5.03 11.83 3.40
CA THR A 12 4.31 11.06 2.38
C THR A 12 5.30 10.28 1.55
N ILE A 13 4.98 9.00 1.30
CA ILE A 13 5.78 8.09 0.49
C ILE A 13 4.85 7.55 -0.61
N VAL A 14 5.19 7.85 -1.86
CA VAL A 14 4.44 7.38 -3.04
C VAL A 14 5.22 6.26 -3.69
N VAL A 15 4.59 5.09 -3.86
CA VAL A 15 5.25 3.87 -4.37
C VAL A 15 4.29 3.14 -5.30
N SER A 16 4.84 2.42 -6.27
CA SER A 16 4.04 1.51 -7.09
C SER A 16 3.74 0.20 -6.35
N PRO A 17 2.64 -0.52 -6.66
CA PRO A 17 2.36 -1.84 -6.10
C PRO A 17 3.51 -2.83 -6.28
N LYS A 18 4.16 -2.78 -7.46
CA LYS A 18 5.33 -3.60 -7.77
C LYS A 18 6.50 -3.39 -6.81
N GLN A 19 6.75 -2.15 -6.38
CA GLN A 19 7.81 -1.86 -5.42
C GLN A 19 7.38 -2.20 -3.98
N MET A 20 6.11 -1.99 -3.64
CA MET A 20 5.57 -2.29 -2.33
C MET A 20 5.57 -3.79 -2.03
N MET A 21 5.15 -4.60 -3.02
CA MET A 21 4.96 -6.05 -2.91
C MET A 21 6.15 -6.86 -3.41
N LYS A 22 7.30 -6.21 -3.69
CA LYS A 22 8.50 -6.91 -4.15
C LYS A 22 9.06 -7.82 -3.04
N PRO A 23 9.17 -9.15 -3.27
CA PRO A 23 9.83 -10.04 -2.32
C PRO A 23 11.30 -9.66 -2.13
N ASP A 24 11.78 -9.75 -0.89
CA ASP A 24 13.11 -9.32 -0.46
C ASP A 24 13.40 -7.85 -0.81
N GLY A 25 12.32 -7.06 -0.93
CA GLY A 25 12.36 -5.65 -1.25
C GLY A 25 12.57 -4.78 -0.01
N ASN A 26 13.02 -3.55 -0.24
CA ASN A 26 13.24 -2.60 0.85
C ASN A 26 11.95 -2.29 1.65
N PHE A 27 10.78 -2.31 0.99
CA PHE A 27 9.50 -2.03 1.65
C PHE A 27 9.01 -3.20 2.51
N GLU A 28 9.35 -4.44 2.16
CA GLU A 28 9.05 -5.59 2.99
C GLU A 28 9.72 -5.46 4.38
N GLY A 29 10.99 -5.04 4.41
CA GLY A 29 11.70 -4.77 5.67
C GLY A 29 11.08 -3.62 6.48
N LEU A 30 10.62 -2.56 5.81
CA LEU A 30 9.93 -1.44 6.46
C LEU A 30 8.59 -1.87 7.06
N LEU A 31 7.80 -2.65 6.32
CA LEU A 31 6.51 -3.17 6.75
C LEU A 31 6.63 -4.20 7.89
N LYS A 32 7.77 -4.88 8.01
CA LYS A 32 8.08 -5.76 9.16
C LYS A 32 8.57 -5.01 10.40
N SER A 33 8.92 -3.72 10.28
CA SER A 33 9.43 -2.93 11.41
C SER A 33 8.28 -2.40 12.28
N PRO A 34 8.15 -2.83 13.55
CA PRO A 34 7.08 -2.34 14.42
C PRO A 34 7.14 -0.83 14.65
N LEU A 35 8.35 -0.27 14.70
CA LEU A 35 8.55 1.17 14.86
C LEU A 35 7.99 1.93 13.65
N PHE A 36 8.31 1.48 12.44
CA PHE A 36 7.84 2.14 11.22
C PHE A 36 6.31 2.04 11.10
N VAL A 37 5.78 0.83 11.27
CA VAL A 37 4.34 0.55 11.18
C VAL A 37 3.54 1.35 12.22
N SER A 38 4.05 1.51 13.45
CA SER A 38 3.40 2.33 14.49
C SER A 38 3.30 3.82 14.15
N LYS A 39 4.05 4.30 13.16
CA LYS A 39 4.05 5.69 12.69
C LYS A 39 3.25 5.89 11.41
N VAL A 40 2.75 4.82 10.78
CA VAL A 40 1.88 4.95 9.61
C VAL A 40 0.53 5.48 10.07
N VAL A 41 0.12 6.63 9.52
CA VAL A 41 -1.14 7.30 9.87
C VAL A 41 -2.27 6.91 8.93
N SER A 42 -1.97 6.57 7.68
CA SER A 42 -2.95 6.15 6.67
C SER A 42 -2.25 5.49 5.49
N ILE A 43 -2.98 4.63 4.77
CA ILE A 43 -2.59 4.19 3.43
C ILE A 43 -3.64 4.65 2.42
N VAL A 44 -3.19 5.10 1.25
CA VAL A 44 -4.05 5.49 0.15
C VAL A 44 -3.72 4.60 -1.05
N ILE A 45 -4.73 3.92 -1.59
CA ILE A 45 -4.65 3.25 -2.88
C ILE A 45 -5.34 4.14 -3.89
N ASP A 46 -4.55 4.76 -4.75
CA ASP A 46 -5.04 5.56 -5.86
C ASP A 46 -5.35 4.68 -7.07
N GLU A 47 -6.30 5.14 -7.89
CA GLU A 47 -6.83 4.43 -9.04
C GLU A 47 -7.19 2.97 -8.77
N VAL A 48 -7.91 2.72 -7.68
CA VAL A 48 -8.25 1.36 -7.24
C VAL A 48 -9.09 0.56 -8.25
N HIS A 49 -9.66 1.22 -9.28
CA HIS A 49 -10.27 0.53 -10.43
C HIS A 49 -9.28 -0.37 -11.19
N CYS A 50 -7.97 -0.09 -11.10
CA CYS A 50 -6.93 -0.96 -11.64
C CYS A 50 -6.90 -2.35 -10.98
N LEU A 51 -7.43 -2.54 -9.77
CA LEU A 51 -7.53 -3.87 -9.14
C LEU A 51 -8.34 -4.84 -10.02
N THR A 52 -9.45 -4.37 -10.59
CA THR A 52 -10.34 -5.19 -11.41
C THR A 52 -9.94 -5.23 -12.87
N GLU A 53 -9.47 -4.11 -13.41
CA GLU A 53 -9.14 -4.02 -14.83
C GLU A 53 -7.75 -4.58 -15.15
N TRP A 54 -6.77 -4.35 -14.27
CA TRP A 54 -5.37 -4.67 -14.51
C TRP A 54 -4.85 -5.75 -13.55
N GLY A 55 -5.67 -6.27 -12.63
CA GLY A 55 -5.24 -7.29 -11.67
C GLY A 55 -4.68 -8.56 -12.32
N ASP A 56 -5.10 -8.91 -13.54
CA ASP A 56 -4.53 -10.03 -14.31
C ASP A 56 -3.22 -9.67 -15.03
N PHE A 57 -3.01 -8.38 -15.33
CA PHE A 57 -1.81 -7.89 -16.01
C PHE A 57 -0.68 -7.57 -15.03
N GLN A 58 -1.03 -7.06 -13.85
CA GLN A 58 -0.10 -6.71 -12.79
C GLN A 58 -0.59 -7.31 -11.46
N PRO A 59 -0.24 -8.57 -11.17
CA PRO A 59 -0.74 -9.33 -10.02
C PRO A 59 -0.49 -8.65 -8.67
N GLU A 60 0.54 -7.80 -8.57
CA GLU A 60 0.90 -7.10 -7.33
C GLU A 60 -0.21 -6.17 -6.81
N TYR A 61 -1.15 -5.76 -7.68
CA TYR A 61 -2.35 -5.05 -7.26
C TYR A 61 -3.24 -5.90 -6.33
N ARG A 62 -3.38 -7.21 -6.61
CA ARG A 62 -4.18 -8.13 -5.78
C ARG A 62 -3.56 -8.37 -4.41
N GLU A 63 -2.23 -8.34 -4.35
CA GLU A 63 -1.45 -8.51 -3.13
C GLU A 63 -1.55 -7.32 -2.17
N LEU A 64 -2.04 -6.15 -2.62
CA LEU A 64 -2.21 -4.97 -1.76
C LEU A 64 -3.11 -5.23 -0.55
N GLY A 65 -4.03 -6.19 -0.63
CA GLY A 65 -4.86 -6.60 0.50
C GLY A 65 -4.06 -7.13 1.70
N HIS A 66 -2.83 -7.61 1.49
CA HIS A 66 -1.95 -8.04 2.58
C HIS A 66 -1.59 -6.92 3.55
N LEU A 67 -1.63 -5.66 3.11
CA LEU A 67 -1.40 -4.51 3.97
C LEU A 67 -2.39 -4.43 5.13
N CYS A 68 -3.64 -4.89 4.94
CA CYS A 68 -4.65 -4.92 5.99
C CYS A 68 -4.30 -5.87 7.15
N TYR A 69 -3.48 -6.89 6.91
CA TYR A 69 -3.03 -7.84 7.93
C TYR A 69 -1.73 -7.42 8.61
N ILE A 70 -0.95 -6.56 7.95
CA ILE A 70 0.34 -6.07 8.45
C ILE A 70 0.15 -4.83 9.33
N LEU A 71 -0.78 -3.94 8.94
CA LEU A 71 -0.98 -2.66 9.61
C LEU A 71 -1.85 -2.79 10.86
N PRO A 72 -1.67 -1.91 11.85
CA PRO A 72 -2.54 -1.81 13.00
C PRO A 72 -3.98 -1.52 12.56
N SER A 73 -4.95 -2.10 13.26
CA SER A 73 -6.38 -1.97 12.93
C SER A 73 -6.91 -0.54 12.98
N ASN A 74 -6.19 0.39 13.62
CA ASN A 74 -6.54 1.80 13.68
C ASN A 74 -5.99 2.63 12.51
N VAL A 75 -5.23 2.05 11.59
CA VAL A 75 -4.71 2.74 10.40
C VAL A 75 -5.77 2.67 9.29
N PRO A 76 -6.37 3.80 8.88
CA PRO A 76 -7.34 3.80 7.79
C PRO A 76 -6.68 3.46 6.45
N LEU A 77 -7.35 2.58 5.70
CA LEU A 77 -7.11 2.35 4.27
C LEU A 77 -8.10 3.19 3.46
N LEU A 78 -7.59 4.17 2.76
CA LEU A 78 -8.35 5.03 1.86
C LEU A 78 -8.18 4.53 0.43
N VAL A 79 -9.26 4.56 -0.33
CA VAL A 79 -9.25 4.18 -1.74
C VAL A 79 -9.81 5.33 -2.57
N ALA A 80 -9.15 5.65 -3.68
CA ALA A 80 -9.55 6.69 -4.60
C ALA A 80 -9.63 6.13 -6.02
N SER A 81 -10.62 6.60 -6.78
CA SER A 81 -10.77 6.30 -8.20
C SER A 81 -11.83 7.19 -8.81
N ALA A 82 -11.60 7.62 -10.05
CA ALA A 82 -12.60 8.34 -10.83
C ALA A 82 -13.58 7.41 -11.58
N MET A 83 -13.23 6.13 -11.77
CA MET A 83 -13.93 5.19 -12.64
C MET A 83 -14.62 4.04 -11.89
N LEU A 84 -14.74 4.16 -10.57
CA LEU A 84 -15.27 3.09 -9.73
C LEU A 84 -16.78 2.91 -9.93
N THR A 85 -17.17 1.73 -10.39
CA THR A 85 -18.59 1.38 -10.53
C THR A 85 -19.13 0.87 -9.20
N LYS A 86 -20.45 1.00 -8.98
CA LYS A 86 -21.09 0.51 -7.75
C LYS A 86 -20.88 -1.00 -7.53
N ALA A 87 -20.81 -1.78 -8.62
CA ALA A 87 -20.57 -3.22 -8.55
C ALA A 87 -19.16 -3.55 -8.00
N ALA A 88 -18.17 -2.68 -8.21
CA ALA A 88 -16.82 -2.87 -7.70
C ALA A 88 -16.69 -2.55 -6.19
N LEU A 89 -17.73 -2.04 -5.54
CA LEU A 89 -17.79 -1.76 -4.09
C LEU A 89 -18.51 -2.85 -3.28
N GLN A 90 -19.06 -3.88 -3.94
CA GLN A 90 -19.81 -4.96 -3.30
C GLN A 90 -18.93 -6.17 -3.04
#